data_AF-A0A527GFN9-F1
#
_entry.id   AF-A0A527GFN9-F1
#
_cell.length_a   1.000
_cell.length_b   1.000
_cell.length_c   1.000
_cell.angle_alpha   90.00
_cell.angle_beta   90.00
_cell.angle_gamma   90.00
#
_symmetry.space_group_name_H-M   'P 1'
#
loop_
_entity.id
_entity.type
_entity.pdbx_description
1 polymer ?
#
loop_
_entity_poly.entity_id
_entity_poly.type
_entity_poly.pdbx_seq_one_letter_code
_entity_poly.pdbx_strand_id
1 'polypeptide(L)' 'VSDDVGGARLAVEHFCRLGRKRIAHVTGPASFAVVHARVQAYRDVLVENGLTVSEPLLGSWSEAWGHQAVAQLFDGKSER' A
#
# COMPACT_ATOMS: atom_id res chain seq x y z
N VAL A 1 -18.16 4.29 12.15
CA VAL A 1 -17.59 3.39 11.12
C VAL A 1 -16.81 4.27 10.15
N SER A 2 -15.58 3.89 9.81
CA SER A 2 -14.75 4.63 8.84
C SER A 2 -14.93 4.05 7.43
N ASP A 3 -14.75 4.87 6.40
CA ASP A 3 -14.69 4.42 5.01
C ASP A 3 -13.24 4.09 4.62
N ASP A 4 -12.86 2.83 4.82
CA ASP A 4 -11.50 2.37 4.53
C ASP A 4 -11.17 2.30 3.03
N VAL A 5 -12.17 2.04 2.18
CA VAL A 5 -11.99 2.02 0.72
C VAL A 5 -11.78 3.44 0.22
N GLY A 6 -12.68 4.36 0.56
CA GLY A 6 -12.60 5.76 0.16
C GLY A 6 -11.36 6.45 0.70
N GLY A 7 -11.01 6.23 1.98
CA GLY A 7 -9.80 6.78 2.58
C GLY A 7 -8.51 6.32 1.88
N ALA A 8 -8.39 5.02 1.60
CA ALA A 8 -7.24 4.48 0.87
C ALA A 8 -7.17 5.02 -0.56
N ARG A 9 -8.32 5.09 -1.26
CA ARG A 9 -8.42 5.64 -2.61
C ARG A 9 -7.95 7.09 -2.66
N LEU A 10 -8.45 7.95 -1.77
CA LEU A 10 -8.06 9.36 -1.70
C LEU A 10 -6.55 9.55 -1.49
N ALA A 11 -5.94 8.73 -0.64
CA ALA A 11 -4.50 8.79 -0.38
C ALA A 11 -3.68 8.42 -1.62
N VAL A 12 -4.01 7.30 -2.30
CA VAL A 12 -3.25 6.84 -3.47
C VAL A 12 -3.46 7.77 -4.66
N GLU A 13 -4.68 8.26 -4.89
CA GLU A 13 -4.97 9.25 -5.93
C GLU A 13 -4.18 10.54 -5.70
N HIS A 14 -4.02 10.96 -4.44
CA HIS A 14 -3.19 12.12 -4.12
C HIS A 14 -1.72 11.91 -4.52
N PHE A 15 -1.16 10.73 -4.24
CA PHE A 15 0.21 10.41 -4.68
C PHE A 15 0.33 10.38 -6.21
N CYS A 16 -0.65 9.83 -6.93
CA CYS A 16 -0.71 9.86 -8.39
C CYS A 16 -0.73 11.30 -8.92
N ARG A 17 -1.59 12.17 -8.34
CA ARG A 17 -1.67 13.61 -8.69
C ARG A 17 -0.36 14.36 -8.45
N LEU A 18 0.41 13.98 -7.44
CA LEU A 18 1.76 14.52 -7.20
C LEU A 18 2.82 13.98 -8.17
N GLY A 19 2.45 13.14 -9.14
CA GLY A 19 3.36 12.56 -10.12
C GLY A 19 4.19 11.38 -9.60
N ARG A 20 3.86 10.80 -8.44
CA ARG A 20 4.55 9.62 -7.92
C ARG A 20 4.24 8.40 -8.80
N LYS A 21 5.27 7.62 -9.13
CA LYS A 21 5.16 6.48 -10.06
C LYS A 21 5.44 5.11 -9.43
N ARG A 22 6.14 5.09 -8.28
CA ARG A 22 6.45 3.89 -7.50
C ARG A 22 5.87 4.11 -6.11
N ILE A 23 4.76 3.45 -5.81
CA ILE A 23 4.01 3.61 -4.56
C ILE A 23 3.97 2.24 -3.89
N ALA A 24 4.54 2.13 -2.70
CA ALA A 24 4.49 0.90 -1.90
C ALA A 24 3.36 0.98 -0.87
N HIS A 25 2.78 -0.17 -0.52
CA HIS A 25 1.73 -0.27 0.50
C HIS A 25 2.22 -1.14 1.67
N VAL A 26 2.52 -0.52 2.81
CA VAL A 26 2.79 -1.21 4.07
C VAL A 26 1.50 -1.24 4.88
N THR A 27 1.04 -2.42 5.28
CA THR A 27 -0.25 -2.61 5.95
C THR A 27 -0.17 -3.74 6.98
N GLY A 28 -1.32 -4.15 7.47
CA GLY A 28 -1.45 -4.98 8.66
C GLY A 28 -1.83 -6.43 8.39
N PRO A 29 -2.38 -7.12 9.41
CA PRO A 29 -2.57 -8.55 9.32
C PRO A 29 -3.72 -8.89 8.37
N ALA A 30 -3.49 -9.88 7.50
CA ALA A 30 -4.47 -10.34 6.53
C ALA A 30 -5.77 -10.89 7.14
N SER A 31 -5.81 -11.15 8.45
CA SER A 31 -7.03 -11.59 9.13
C SER A 31 -8.08 -10.49 9.26
N PHE A 32 -7.72 -9.22 9.04
CA PHE A 32 -8.64 -8.09 9.17
C PHE A 32 -9.23 -7.72 7.81
N ALA A 33 -10.57 -7.73 7.70
CA ALA A 33 -11.30 -7.33 6.49
C ALA A 33 -10.87 -5.95 5.96
N VAL A 34 -10.53 -5.05 6.87
CA VAL A 34 -10.08 -3.70 6.56
C VAL A 34 -8.78 -3.65 5.74
N VAL A 35 -7.88 -4.61 5.94
CA VAL A 35 -6.62 -4.71 5.19
C VAL A 35 -6.93 -5.01 3.73
N HIS A 36 -7.84 -5.96 3.47
CA HIS A 36 -8.26 -6.28 2.11
C HIS A 36 -8.93 -5.10 1.41
N ALA A 37 -9.82 -4.37 2.10
CA ALA A 37 -10.49 -3.20 1.56
C ALA A 37 -9.48 -2.12 1.09
N ARG A 38 -8.49 -1.79 1.93
CA ARG A 38 -7.47 -0.80 1.60
C ARG A 38 -6.50 -1.29 0.51
N VAL A 39 -6.13 -2.58 0.53
CA VAL A 39 -5.28 -3.19 -0.51
C VAL A 39 -5.97 -3.14 -1.86
N GLN A 40 -7.26 -3.47 -1.93
CA GLN A 40 -8.01 -3.43 -3.18
C GLN A 40 -8.08 -2.02 -3.74
N ALA A 41 -8.45 -1.02 -2.91
CA ALA A 41 -8.50 0.38 -3.33
C ALA A 41 -7.14 0.88 -3.84
N TYR A 42 -6.04 0.49 -3.19
CA TYR A 42 -4.68 0.79 -3.65
C TYR A 42 -4.39 0.18 -5.02
N ARG A 43 -4.72 -1.10 -5.23
CA ARG A 43 -4.53 -1.79 -6.51
C ARG A 43 -5.33 -1.13 -7.62
N ASP A 44 -6.60 -0.82 -7.36
CA ASP A 44 -7.51 -0.22 -8.33
C ASP A 44 -6.98 1.12 -8.82
N VAL A 45 -6.60 2.03 -7.90
CA VAL A 45 -6.09 3.36 -8.28
C VAL A 45 -4.79 3.26 -9.08
N LEU A 46 -3.88 2.36 -8.72
CA LEU A 46 -2.65 2.18 -9.50
C LEU A 46 -2.93 1.68 -10.92
N VAL A 47 -3.79 0.68 -11.07
CA VAL A 47 -4.19 0.14 -12.37
C VAL A 47 -4.89 1.20 -13.23
N GLU A 48 -5.83 1.95 -12.66
CA GLU A 48 -6.53 3.05 -13.33
C GLU A 48 -5.58 4.14 -13.84
N ASN A 49 -4.46 4.35 -13.16
CA ASN A 49 -3.43 5.33 -13.53
C ASN A 49 -2.29 4.73 -14.37
N GLY A 50 -2.40 3.46 -14.79
CA GLY A 50 -1.39 2.77 -15.57
C GLY A 50 -0.05 2.57 -14.84
N LEU A 51 -0.08 2.49 -13.49
CA LEU A 51 1.08 2.29 -12.65
C LEU A 51 1.24 0.81 -12.27
N THR A 52 2.50 0.37 -12.13
CA THR A 52 2.80 -0.98 -11.65
C THR A 52 2.38 -1.14 -10.19
N VAL A 53 1.64 -2.22 -9.91
CA VAL A 53 1.26 -2.59 -8.55
C VAL A 53 2.40 -3.36 -7.90
N SER A 54 3.04 -2.78 -6.89
CA SER A 54 3.90 -3.52 -5.97
C SER A 54 3.06 -4.31 -4.97
N GLU A 55 3.50 -5.53 -4.63
CA GLU A 55 2.79 -6.37 -3.68
C GLU A 55 2.76 -5.71 -2.29
N PRO A 56 1.60 -5.65 -1.60
CA PRO A 56 1.51 -5.05 -0.29
C PRO A 56 2.35 -5.83 0.74
N LEU A 57 3.04 -5.09 1.59
CA LEU A 57 3.76 -5.66 2.72
C LEU A 57 2.78 -5.82 3.89
N LEU A 58 2.40 -7.07 4.17
CA LEU A 58 1.49 -7.45 5.26
C LEU A 58 2.27 -7.78 6.53
N GLY A 59 1.86 -7.24 7.68
CA GLY A 59 2.46 -7.58 8.97
C GLY A 59 1.64 -7.13 10.16
N SER A 60 2.21 -7.06 11.36
CA SER A 60 1.48 -6.64 12.55
C SER A 60 1.22 -5.13 12.58
N TRP A 61 0.19 -4.68 13.30
CA TRP A 61 0.00 -3.26 13.59
C TRP A 61 0.98 -2.77 14.66
N SER A 62 2.26 -2.75 14.30
CA SER A 62 3.35 -2.34 15.19
C SER A 62 4.36 -1.47 14.47
N GLU A 63 5.01 -0.60 15.23
CA GLU A 63 6.14 0.20 14.76
C GLU A 63 7.29 -0.69 14.27
N ALA A 64 7.58 -1.77 15.00
CA ALA A 64 8.62 -2.73 14.65
C ALA A 64 8.41 -3.33 13.25
N TRP A 65 7.17 -3.70 12.92
CA TRP A 65 6.84 -4.16 11.57
C TRP A 65 7.05 -3.05 10.53
N GLY A 66 6.60 -1.82 10.80
CA GLY A 66 6.81 -0.69 9.89
C GLY A 66 8.29 -0.48 9.54
N HIS A 67 9.16 -0.52 10.55
CA HIS A 67 10.61 -0.45 10.34
C HIS A 67 11.14 -1.59 9.45
N GLN A 68 10.74 -2.82 9.73
CA GLN A 68 11.17 -3.99 8.96
C GLN A 68 10.68 -3.93 7.50
N ALA A 69 9.42 -3.53 7.29
CA ALA A 69 8.82 -3.42 5.96
C ALA A 69 9.54 -2.38 5.11
N VAL A 70 9.85 -1.22 5.70
CA VAL A 70 10.62 -0.17 5.02
C VAL A 70 12.03 -0.66 4.69
N ALA A 71 12.73 -1.33 5.61
CA ALA A 71 14.04 -1.90 5.32
C ALA A 71 14.01 -2.83 4.09
N GLN A 72 13.00 -3.70 3.97
CA GLN A 72 12.85 -4.59 2.81
C GLN A 72 12.72 -3.85 1.48
N LEU A 73 12.07 -2.68 1.46
CA LEU A 73 11.94 -1.85 0.26
C LEU A 73 13.28 -1.26 -0.19
N PHE A 74 14.20 -1.00 0.75
CA PHE A 74 15.49 -0.35 0.49
C PHE A 74 16.68 -1.32 0.42
N ASP A 75 16.51 -2.57 0.87
CA ASP A 75 17.55 -3.63 0.82
C ASP A 75 17.85 -4.16 -0.60
N GLY A 76 17.30 -3.53 -1.65
CA GLY A 76 17.66 -3.79 -3.06
C GLY A 76 17.17 -5.12 -3.63
N LYS A 77 16.37 -5.90 -2.89
CA LYS A 77 15.83 -7.20 -3.34
C LYS A 77 14.49 -7.11 -4.08
N SER A 78 13.87 -5.93 -4.11
CA SER A 78 12.52 -5.73 -4.64
C SER A 78 12.46 -5.48 -6.16
N GLU A 79 13.59 -5.37 -6.85
CA GLU A 79 13.64 -5.21 -8.31
C GLU A 79 14.69 -6.16 -8.91
N ARG A 80 14.27 -7.39 -9.23
CA ARG A 80 14.78 -8.17 -10.35
C ARG A 80 13.61 -8.68 -11.17
#